data_AF-J4HYD0-F1
#
_entry.id   AF-J4HYD0-F1
#
_cell.length_a   1.000
_cell.length_b   1.000
_cell.length_c   1.000
_cell.angle_alpha   90.00
_cell.angle_beta   90.00
_cell.angle_gamma   90.00
#
_symmetry.space_group_name_H-M   'P 1'
#
loop_
_entity.id
_entity.type
_entity.pdbx_description
1 polymer ?
#
loop_
_entity_poly.entity_id
_entity_poly.type
_entity_poly.pdbx_seq_one_letter_code
_entity_poly.pdbx_strand_id
1 'polypeptide(L)'
;MSTSSTLIPPSPSSKSAYGRTLNDAYARWKVADEAVQSLAEEERVLDECTRELATARKMATNLRTHLSPSTPHLPLQAVPLGSTTDLVETAVQVHELERRLHRLTKQVEDLKLIAGALDENYDVLRQILDTGPLPSWHLIQGNEEAIERAEKTVAAREAVYNDSVVTTDAFVRARRCIQSAHHHYSQAMDLVDSICSPTRGIFAAMMGDEQSKEQTYREAGNWAKKAQFCFQESLSVLEPHQDVLETVRSDDREQLVQAGLLQAVRLYELMYGGKALSFGITQQVQVMVQKQLAIFERLTQFAVGIQDCTINCESVQQDAKAQRDTARRQLVSLWMKGAHGSAVGSDRHYSGSG
;
A
#
# COMPACT_ATOMS: atom_id res chain seq x y z
N MET A 1 19.36 19.31 75.23
CA MET A 1 19.13 18.40 74.09
C MET A 1 18.34 19.17 73.06
N SER A 2 19.03 19.71 72.05
CA SER A 2 18.42 20.55 71.02
C SER A 2 18.08 19.66 69.82
N THR A 3 16.79 19.45 69.57
CA THR A 3 16.31 18.74 68.40
C THR A 3 16.28 19.70 67.22
N SER A 4 17.25 19.56 66.32
CA SER A 4 17.25 20.21 65.02
C SER A 4 16.09 19.67 64.17
N SER A 5 15.05 20.47 64.01
CA SER A 5 13.97 20.21 63.06
C SER A 5 14.48 20.46 61.65
N THR A 6 14.76 19.39 60.92
CA THR A 6 15.11 19.41 59.50
C THR A 6 13.86 19.78 58.70
N LEU A 7 13.82 21.00 58.17
CA LEU A 7 12.79 21.47 57.22
C LEU A 7 12.92 20.67 55.91
N ILE A 8 11.97 19.75 55.68
CA ILE A 8 11.82 19.07 54.39
C ILE A 8 11.28 20.10 53.38
N PRO A 9 11.97 20.36 52.26
CA PRO A 9 11.47 21.30 51.26
C PRO A 9 10.15 20.78 50.65
N PRO A 10 9.19 21.68 50.36
CA PRO A 10 7.93 21.29 49.75
C PRO A 10 8.20 20.59 48.42
N SER A 11 7.70 19.36 48.28
CA SER A 11 7.79 18.59 47.05
C SER A 11 7.19 19.43 45.90
N PRO A 12 7.84 19.47 44.71
CA PRO A 12 7.32 20.22 43.57
C PRO A 12 5.87 19.81 43.33
N SER A 13 4.98 20.80 43.27
CA SER A 13 3.55 20.55 43.24
C SER A 13 3.19 19.67 42.04
N SER A 14 2.53 18.53 42.31
CA SER A 14 2.14 17.52 41.31
C SER A 14 1.45 18.11 40.07
N LYS A 15 0.72 19.23 40.24
CA LYS A 15 0.10 20.00 39.16
C LYS A 15 1.09 20.57 38.13
N SER A 16 2.27 21.03 38.56
CA SER A 16 3.30 21.59 37.66
C SER A 16 4.02 20.52 36.84
N ALA A 17 4.10 19.29 37.35
CA ALA A 17 4.67 18.16 36.63
C ALA A 17 3.70 17.69 35.54
N TYR A 18 2.41 17.52 35.89
CA TYR A 18 1.37 17.13 34.94
C TYR A 18 1.26 18.09 33.74
N GLY A 19 1.21 19.40 33.99
CA GLY A 19 1.10 20.40 32.92
C GLY A 19 2.27 20.37 31.93
N ARG A 20 3.49 20.06 32.40
CA ARG A 20 4.66 19.87 31.52
C ARG A 20 4.51 18.63 30.65
N THR A 21 4.20 17.49 31.26
CA THR A 21 4.00 16.23 30.53
C THR A 21 2.90 16.34 29.47
N LEU A 22 1.80 17.02 29.77
CA LEU A 22 0.71 17.27 28.83
C LEU A 22 1.15 18.16 27.65
N ASN A 23 1.85 19.26 27.92
CA ASN A 23 2.37 20.14 26.87
C ASN A 23 3.40 19.43 25.99
N ASP A 24 4.28 18.61 26.56
CA ASP A 24 5.28 17.85 25.81
C ASP A 24 4.63 16.78 24.91
N ALA A 25 3.57 16.11 25.39
CA ALA A 25 2.79 15.17 24.58
C ALA A 25 2.05 15.88 23.44
N TYR A 26 1.41 17.02 23.73
CA TYR A 26 0.75 17.83 22.71
C TYR A 26 1.74 18.34 21.65
N ALA A 27 2.93 18.81 22.05
CA ALA A 27 3.95 19.28 21.13
C ALA A 27 4.41 18.16 20.17
N ARG A 28 4.64 16.94 20.70
CA ARG A 28 5.00 15.78 19.86
C ARG A 28 3.89 15.40 18.89
N TRP A 29 2.64 15.33 19.36
CA TRP A 29 1.48 15.09 18.50
C TRP A 29 1.36 16.13 17.39
N LYS A 30 1.53 17.41 17.73
CA LYS A 30 1.44 18.52 16.78
C LYS A 30 2.51 18.44 15.70
N VAL A 31 3.76 18.14 16.07
CA VAL A 31 4.85 17.94 15.10
C VAL A 31 4.55 16.76 14.16
N ALA A 32 4.01 15.66 14.69
CA ALA A 32 3.60 14.51 13.87
C ALA A 32 2.43 14.85 12.93
N ASP A 33 1.44 15.62 13.40
CA ASP A 33 0.29 16.06 12.60
C ASP A 33 0.70 17.02 11.49
N GLU A 34 1.58 17.98 11.79
CA GLU A 34 2.17 18.89 10.80
C GLU A 34 2.96 18.10 9.74
N ALA A 35 3.74 17.09 10.14
CA ALA A 35 4.46 16.23 9.21
C ALA A 35 3.51 15.46 8.28
N VAL A 36 2.40 14.91 8.79
CA VAL A 36 1.37 14.24 7.97
C VAL A 36 0.75 15.21 6.96
N GLN A 37 0.44 16.44 7.37
CA GLN A 37 -0.17 17.44 6.48
C GLN A 37 0.80 17.92 5.38
N SER A 38 2.10 18.02 5.68
CA SER A 38 3.11 18.41 4.70
C SER A 38 3.55 17.28 3.76
N LEU A 39 3.40 16.02 4.16
CA LEU A 39 3.93 14.88 3.42
C LEU A 39 3.45 14.80 1.97
N ALA A 40 2.14 15.01 1.72
CA ALA A 40 1.56 14.91 0.39
C ALA A 40 2.14 15.95 -0.59
N GLU A 41 2.42 17.16 -0.11
CA GLU A 41 3.03 18.21 -0.92
C GLU A 41 4.51 17.89 -1.21
N GLU A 42 5.25 17.39 -0.22
CA GLU A 42 6.66 17.03 -0.40
C GLU A 42 6.85 15.82 -1.35
N GLU A 43 5.94 14.84 -1.29
CA GLU A 43 5.90 13.74 -2.26
C GLU A 43 5.60 14.25 -3.68
N ARG A 44 4.68 15.20 -3.83
CA ARG A 44 4.40 15.83 -5.12
C ARG A 44 5.62 16.56 -5.69
N VAL A 45 6.36 17.28 -4.85
CA VAL A 45 7.60 17.98 -5.23
C VAL A 45 8.70 16.98 -5.62
N LEU A 46 8.81 15.86 -4.91
CA LEU A 46 9.72 14.77 -5.23
C LEU A 46 9.41 14.14 -6.61
N ASP A 47 8.14 13.89 -6.90
CA ASP A 47 7.68 13.34 -8.17
C ASP A 47 7.94 14.29 -9.35
N GLU A 48 7.73 15.60 -9.14
CA GLU A 48 8.07 16.63 -10.12
C GLU A 48 9.58 16.66 -10.39
N CYS A 49 10.42 16.68 -9.35
CA CYS A 49 11.87 16.63 -9.48
C CYS A 49 12.34 15.35 -10.21
N THR A 50 11.67 14.22 -9.99
CA THR A 50 11.96 12.95 -10.66
C THR A 50 11.66 13.03 -12.16
N ARG A 51 10.53 13.65 -12.54
CA ARG A 51 10.16 13.89 -13.95
C ARG A 51 11.10 14.88 -14.65
N GLU A 52 11.50 15.95 -13.96
CA GLU A 52 12.51 16.89 -14.45
C GLU A 52 13.84 16.19 -14.73
N LEU A 53 14.33 15.38 -13.78
CA LEU A 53 15.57 14.61 -13.93
C LEU A 53 15.50 13.63 -15.10
N ALA A 54 14.39 12.91 -15.26
CA ALA A 54 14.19 12.00 -16.39
C ALA A 54 14.24 12.74 -17.74
N THR A 55 13.64 13.93 -17.79
CA THR A 55 13.64 14.79 -18.99
C THR A 55 15.05 15.31 -19.30
N ALA A 56 15.78 15.81 -18.30
CA ALA A 56 17.15 16.30 -18.45
C ALA A 56 18.11 15.19 -18.90
N ARG A 57 17.99 13.97 -18.34
CA ARG A 57 18.78 12.80 -18.77
C ARG A 57 18.49 12.39 -20.21
N LYS A 58 17.23 12.46 -20.64
CA LYS A 58 16.85 12.21 -22.04
C LYS A 58 17.48 13.25 -22.98
N MET A 59 17.43 14.54 -22.61
CA MET A 59 18.09 15.61 -23.37
C MET A 59 19.60 15.41 -23.47
N ALA A 60 20.28 15.07 -22.36
CA ALA A 60 21.71 14.78 -22.34
C ALA A 60 22.07 13.60 -23.26
N THR A 61 21.24 12.56 -23.28
CA THR A 61 21.43 11.39 -24.15
C THR A 61 21.30 11.77 -25.62
N ASN A 62 20.28 12.56 -25.98
CA ASN A 62 20.08 13.04 -27.34
C ASN A 62 21.26 13.89 -27.82
N LEU A 63 21.74 14.84 -27.00
CA LEU A 63 22.91 15.66 -27.32
C LEU A 63 24.17 14.81 -27.56
N ARG A 64 24.40 13.76 -26.76
CA ARG A 64 25.51 12.82 -26.96
C ARG A 64 25.39 12.03 -28.26
N THR A 65 24.18 11.57 -28.61
CA THR A 65 23.97 10.84 -29.87
C THR A 65 24.20 11.71 -31.10
N HIS A 66 23.88 13.01 -31.04
CA HIS A 66 24.15 13.94 -32.15
C HIS A 66 25.62 14.30 -32.32
N LEU A 67 26.42 14.23 -31.24
CA LEU A 67 27.86 14.46 -31.28
C LEU A 67 28.68 13.30 -31.85
N SER A 68 28.05 12.14 -32.12
CA SER A 68 28.72 10.95 -32.64
C SER A 68 28.30 10.62 -34.10
N PRO A 69 28.55 11.48 -35.11
CA PRO A 69 28.48 11.04 -36.48
C PRO A 69 29.71 10.18 -36.76
N SER A 70 29.53 8.86 -36.69
CA SER A 70 30.51 7.90 -37.24
C SER A 70 30.48 7.98 -38.76
N THR A 71 31.07 9.03 -39.32
CA THR A 71 31.28 9.17 -40.76
C THR A 71 32.77 9.03 -41.06
N PRO A 72 33.20 8.02 -41.82
CA PRO A 72 34.59 7.90 -42.24
C PRO A 72 34.95 9.01 -43.23
N HIS A 73 35.95 9.83 -42.87
CA HIS A 73 36.83 10.62 -43.75
C HIS A 73 36.20 11.57 -44.79
N LEU A 74 36.06 12.86 -44.44
CA LEU A 74 36.27 14.00 -45.36
C LEU A 74 36.77 15.25 -44.58
N PRO A 75 37.43 16.21 -45.25
CA PRO A 75 38.32 17.19 -44.62
C PRO A 75 37.59 18.38 -43.99
N LEU A 76 37.93 18.64 -42.72
CA LEU A 76 37.91 19.94 -42.02
C LEU A 76 36.70 20.84 -42.32
N GLN A 77 35.52 20.40 -41.90
CA GLN A 77 34.39 21.30 -41.70
C GLN A 77 34.45 21.86 -40.28
N ALA A 78 34.37 23.18 -40.13
CA ALA A 78 34.47 23.86 -38.83
C ALA A 78 33.39 23.32 -37.86
N VAL A 79 33.84 22.82 -36.71
CA VAL A 79 32.96 22.33 -35.64
C VAL A 79 32.08 23.49 -35.17
N PRO A 80 30.74 23.34 -35.11
CA PRO A 80 29.86 24.36 -34.56
C PRO A 80 30.20 24.63 -33.10
N LEU A 81 30.64 25.85 -32.77
CA LEU A 81 31.10 26.23 -31.43
C LEU A 81 30.05 26.11 -30.29
N GLY A 82 28.77 25.91 -30.60
CA GLY A 82 27.68 25.86 -29.60
C GLY A 82 27.40 24.47 -29.00
N SER A 83 27.84 23.37 -29.63
CA SER A 83 27.39 22.04 -29.19
C SER A 83 28.05 21.56 -27.89
N THR A 84 29.22 22.10 -27.54
CA THR A 84 29.94 21.72 -26.32
C THR A 84 29.43 22.45 -25.08
N THR A 85 28.98 23.70 -25.22
CA THR A 85 28.40 24.47 -24.11
C THR A 85 27.08 23.87 -23.66
N ASP A 86 26.20 23.52 -24.60
CA ASP A 86 24.89 22.94 -24.30
C ASP A 86 25.01 21.58 -23.58
N LEU A 87 26.01 20.78 -23.94
CA LEU A 87 26.29 19.51 -23.28
C LEU A 87 26.78 19.71 -21.83
N VAL A 88 27.66 20.69 -21.59
CA VAL A 88 28.18 21.01 -20.26
C VAL A 88 27.06 21.58 -19.38
N GLU A 89 26.25 22.51 -19.90
CA GLU A 89 25.10 23.07 -19.19
C GLU A 89 24.08 21.99 -18.82
N THR A 90 23.73 21.11 -19.75
CA THR A 90 22.81 19.99 -19.49
C THR A 90 23.40 19.03 -18.45
N ALA A 91 24.71 18.76 -18.49
CA ALA A 91 25.37 17.90 -17.50
C ALA A 91 25.35 18.53 -16.09
N VAL A 92 25.58 19.84 -15.98
CA VAL A 92 25.48 20.58 -14.72
C VAL A 92 24.04 20.53 -14.18
N GLN A 93 23.04 20.76 -15.05
CA GLN A 93 21.63 20.68 -14.68
C GLN A 93 21.22 19.29 -14.18
N VAL A 94 21.63 18.22 -14.88
CA VAL A 94 21.38 16.83 -14.43
C VAL A 94 21.96 16.61 -13.05
N HIS A 95 23.20 17.04 -12.82
CA HIS A 95 23.86 16.85 -11.54
C HIS A 95 23.21 17.67 -10.41
N GLU A 96 22.73 18.87 -10.68
CA GLU A 96 21.96 19.67 -9.70
C GLU A 96 20.62 19.02 -9.35
N LEU A 97 19.89 18.52 -10.35
CA LEU A 97 18.65 17.78 -10.16
C LEU A 97 18.86 16.49 -9.36
N GLU A 98 19.96 15.77 -9.56
CA GLU A 98 20.32 14.59 -8.75
C GLU A 98 20.55 14.95 -7.28
N ARG A 99 21.26 16.05 -6.99
CA ARG A 99 21.44 16.52 -5.61
C ARG A 99 20.13 16.98 -4.98
N ARG A 100 19.27 17.67 -5.75
CA ARG A 100 17.94 18.08 -5.29
C ARG A 100 17.07 16.86 -4.98
N LEU A 101 17.03 15.88 -5.88
CA LEU A 101 16.30 14.63 -5.69
C LEU A 101 16.76 13.92 -4.42
N HIS A 102 18.07 13.75 -4.22
CA HIS A 102 18.59 13.10 -3.02
C HIS A 102 18.18 13.81 -1.71
N ARG A 103 18.21 15.16 -1.69
CA ARG A 103 17.75 15.94 -0.53
C ARG A 103 16.25 15.77 -0.27
N LEU A 104 15.43 15.84 -1.32
CA LEU A 104 13.98 15.66 -1.22
C LEU A 104 13.62 14.24 -0.78
N THR A 105 14.29 13.21 -1.31
CA THR A 105 14.08 11.82 -0.88
C THR A 105 14.33 11.67 0.61
N LYS A 106 15.46 12.19 1.10
CA LYS A 106 15.77 12.17 2.53
C LYS A 106 14.74 12.93 3.37
N GLN A 107 14.33 14.12 2.92
CA GLN A 107 13.32 14.92 3.61
C GLN A 107 11.97 14.19 3.70
N VAL A 108 11.53 13.55 2.61
CA VAL A 108 10.31 12.74 2.57
C VAL A 108 10.43 11.53 3.49
N GLU A 109 11.59 10.85 3.53
CA GLU A 109 11.85 9.73 4.45
C GLU A 109 11.79 10.17 5.92
N ASP A 110 12.44 11.29 6.27
CA ASP A 110 12.42 11.87 7.62
C ASP A 110 10.97 12.25 8.02
N LEU A 111 10.21 12.87 7.11
CA LEU A 111 8.80 13.22 7.34
C LEU A 111 7.93 11.98 7.50
N LYS A 112 8.14 10.92 6.71
CA LYS A 112 7.41 9.64 6.86
C LYS A 112 7.64 9.02 8.24
N LEU A 113 8.87 9.09 8.75
CA LEU A 113 9.20 8.59 10.07
C LEU A 113 8.46 9.39 11.17
N ILE A 114 8.45 10.71 11.08
CA ILE A 114 7.75 11.59 12.04
C ILE A 114 6.22 11.40 11.94
N ALA A 115 5.68 11.37 10.72
CA ALA A 115 4.27 11.14 10.44
C ALA A 115 3.78 9.77 10.94
N GLY A 116 4.63 8.75 10.85
CA GLY A 116 4.36 7.40 11.35
C GLY A 116 4.10 7.34 12.86
N ALA A 117 4.63 8.30 13.63
CA ALA A 117 4.43 8.37 15.07
C ALA A 117 3.12 9.09 15.48
N LEU A 118 2.28 9.54 14.53
CA LEU A 118 1.08 10.31 14.84
C LEU A 118 0.08 9.54 15.74
N ASP A 119 -0.17 8.27 15.43
CA ASP A 119 -1.12 7.44 16.17
C ASP A 119 -0.64 7.22 17.62
N GLU A 120 0.63 6.85 17.80
CA GLU A 120 1.23 6.67 19.12
C GLU A 120 1.23 7.96 19.95
N ASN A 121 1.56 9.10 19.34
CA ASN A 121 1.54 10.39 20.02
C ASN A 121 0.12 10.82 20.41
N TYR A 122 -0.88 10.50 19.59
CA TYR A 122 -2.28 10.73 19.92
C TYR A 122 -2.73 9.88 21.12
N ASP A 123 -2.38 8.59 21.14
CA ASP A 123 -2.73 7.69 22.24
C ASP A 123 -2.07 8.09 23.56
N VAL A 124 -0.80 8.50 23.52
CA VAL A 124 -0.10 9.05 24.69
C VAL A 124 -0.78 10.33 25.20
N LEU A 125 -1.13 11.25 24.30
CA LEU A 125 -1.82 12.48 24.66
C LEU A 125 -3.18 12.18 25.32
N ARG A 126 -3.97 11.28 24.72
CA ARG A 126 -5.26 10.83 25.24
C ARG A 126 -5.11 10.19 26.62
N GLN A 127 -4.15 9.27 26.79
CA GLN A 127 -3.90 8.61 28.06
C GLN A 127 -3.53 9.59 29.19
N ILE A 128 -2.73 10.61 28.90
CA ILE A 128 -2.37 11.64 29.87
C ILE A 128 -3.63 12.42 30.31
N LEU A 129 -4.51 12.75 29.37
CA LEU A 129 -5.77 13.44 29.66
C LEU A 129 -6.73 12.57 30.48
N ASP A 130 -6.83 11.27 30.17
CA ASP A 130 -7.71 10.33 30.87
C ASP A 130 -7.26 10.03 32.31
N THR A 131 -5.94 10.00 32.55
CA THR A 131 -5.35 9.66 33.87
C THR A 131 -5.04 10.88 34.73
N GLY A 132 -5.01 12.06 34.12
CA GLY A 132 -4.63 13.31 34.75
C GLY A 132 -5.75 14.00 35.53
N PRO A 133 -5.43 14.99 36.38
CA PRO A 133 -6.43 15.91 36.88
C PRO A 133 -7.06 16.66 35.71
N LEU A 134 -8.40 16.62 35.62
CA LEU A 134 -9.15 17.34 34.58
C LEU A 134 -8.72 18.81 34.59
N PRO A 135 -8.23 19.35 33.47
CA PRO A 135 -7.85 20.75 33.41
C PRO A 135 -9.04 21.65 33.75
N SER A 136 -8.79 22.78 34.42
CA SER A 136 -9.87 23.67 34.92
C SER A 136 -10.82 24.18 33.83
N TRP A 137 -10.40 24.17 32.57
CA TRP A 137 -11.22 24.58 31.42
C TRP A 137 -12.19 23.51 30.93
N HIS A 138 -12.06 22.24 31.37
CA HIS A 138 -13.12 21.23 31.21
C HIS A 138 -14.40 21.62 31.97
N LEU A 139 -14.26 22.37 33.07
CA LEU A 139 -15.38 22.80 33.91
C LEU A 139 -16.10 24.05 33.36
N ILE A 140 -15.68 24.58 32.21
CA ILE A 140 -16.39 25.67 31.53
C ILE A 140 -17.67 25.08 30.93
N GLN A 141 -18.82 25.60 31.37
CA GLN A 141 -20.14 25.13 30.96
C GLN A 141 -20.27 25.03 29.42
N GLY A 142 -20.63 23.85 28.92
CA GLY A 142 -20.79 23.56 27.48
C GLY A 142 -19.56 22.93 26.79
N ASN A 143 -18.36 22.98 27.38
CA ASN A 143 -17.19 22.29 26.83
C ASN A 143 -17.30 20.77 26.97
N GLU A 144 -17.85 20.27 28.08
CA GLU A 144 -18.00 18.84 28.35
C GLU A 144 -18.87 18.14 27.28
N GLU A 145 -20.05 18.69 26.97
CA GLU A 145 -20.92 18.15 25.91
C GLU A 145 -20.29 18.22 24.51
N ALA A 146 -19.44 19.22 24.26
CA ALA A 146 -18.73 19.34 22.98
C ALA A 146 -17.61 18.28 22.87
N ILE A 147 -16.86 18.06 23.96
CA ILE A 147 -15.82 17.04 24.04
C ILE A 147 -16.45 15.64 23.92
N GLU A 148 -17.50 15.34 24.67
CA GLU A 148 -18.18 14.04 24.61
C GLU A 148 -18.69 13.73 23.19
N ARG A 149 -19.26 14.72 22.48
CA ARG A 149 -19.67 14.55 21.08
C ARG A 149 -18.49 14.33 20.14
N ALA A 150 -17.38 15.05 20.35
CA ALA A 150 -16.17 14.88 19.56
C ALA A 150 -15.51 13.50 19.79
N GLU A 151 -15.49 13.01 21.03
CA GLU A 151 -15.03 11.66 21.38
C GLU A 151 -15.87 10.57 20.72
N LYS A 152 -17.21 10.70 20.78
CA LYS A 152 -18.11 9.80 20.04
C LYS A 152 -17.84 9.80 18.54
N THR A 153 -17.56 10.98 17.98
CA THR A 153 -17.22 11.12 16.55
C THR A 153 -15.88 10.45 16.24
N VAL A 154 -14.85 10.66 17.06
CA VAL A 154 -13.54 10.00 16.91
C VAL A 154 -13.71 8.49 16.99
N ALA A 155 -14.39 7.97 18.01
CA ALA A 155 -14.61 6.53 18.18
C ALA A 155 -15.32 5.91 16.96
N ALA A 156 -16.36 6.58 16.42
CA ALA A 156 -17.04 6.13 15.22
C ALA A 156 -16.12 6.11 13.99
N ARG A 157 -15.27 7.14 13.80
CA ARG A 157 -14.33 7.19 12.67
C ARG A 157 -13.17 6.22 12.82
N GLU A 158 -12.71 5.96 14.04
CA GLU A 158 -11.71 4.93 14.34
C GLU A 158 -12.25 3.53 14.02
N ALA A 159 -13.50 3.23 14.39
CA ALA A 159 -14.14 1.97 14.03
C ALA A 159 -14.20 1.78 12.50
N VAL A 160 -14.68 2.78 11.76
CA VAL A 160 -14.74 2.72 10.28
C VAL A 160 -13.35 2.56 9.66
N TYR A 161 -12.33 3.26 10.18
CA TYR A 161 -10.97 3.10 9.70
C TYR A 161 -10.45 1.68 9.95
N ASN A 162 -10.62 1.15 11.16
CA ASN A 162 -10.18 -0.20 11.49
C ASN A 162 -10.87 -1.26 10.62
N ASP A 163 -12.17 -1.13 10.38
CA ASP A 163 -12.92 -2.02 9.48
C ASP A 163 -12.38 -1.94 8.03
N SER A 164 -12.03 -0.73 7.57
CA SER A 164 -11.43 -0.52 6.24
C SER A 164 -10.04 -1.13 6.12
N VAL A 165 -9.22 -1.12 7.19
CA VAL A 165 -7.89 -1.73 7.24
C VAL A 165 -8.00 -3.24 7.12
N VAL A 166 -8.87 -3.87 7.93
CA VAL A 166 -9.10 -5.32 7.90
C VAL A 166 -9.55 -5.77 6.52
N THR A 167 -10.51 -5.04 5.93
CA THR A 167 -11.01 -5.33 4.58
C THR A 167 -9.90 -5.19 3.53
N THR A 168 -9.14 -4.10 3.56
CA THR A 168 -8.05 -3.87 2.60
C THR A 168 -6.96 -4.94 2.70
N ASP A 169 -6.56 -5.31 3.91
CA ASP A 169 -5.57 -6.38 4.14
C ASP A 169 -6.04 -7.73 3.58
N ALA A 170 -7.34 -8.05 3.74
CA ALA A 170 -7.94 -9.24 3.15
C ALA A 170 -7.83 -9.22 1.62
N PHE A 171 -8.18 -8.10 0.97
CA PHE A 171 -8.08 -7.95 -0.49
C PHE A 171 -6.62 -7.97 -0.99
N VAL A 172 -5.68 -7.34 -0.27
CA VAL A 172 -4.25 -7.40 -0.61
C VAL A 172 -3.73 -8.84 -0.55
N ARG A 173 -4.12 -9.62 0.48
CA ARG A 173 -3.76 -11.04 0.60
C ARG A 173 -4.40 -11.87 -0.51
N ALA A 174 -5.68 -11.66 -0.79
CA ALA A 174 -6.38 -12.34 -1.87
C ALA A 174 -5.74 -12.04 -3.24
N ARG A 175 -5.37 -10.79 -3.51
CA ARG A 175 -4.63 -10.37 -4.72
C ARG A 175 -3.33 -11.15 -4.89
N ARG A 176 -2.54 -11.31 -3.82
CA ARG A 176 -1.31 -12.12 -3.88
C ARG A 176 -1.61 -13.60 -4.14
N CYS A 177 -2.63 -14.15 -3.48
CA CYS A 177 -3.03 -15.54 -3.67
C CYS A 177 -3.51 -15.82 -5.09
N ILE A 178 -4.32 -14.93 -5.67
CA ILE A 178 -4.84 -15.11 -7.03
C ILE A 178 -3.76 -14.92 -8.10
N GLN A 179 -2.81 -14.00 -7.89
CA GLN A 179 -1.64 -13.86 -8.76
C GLN A 179 -0.76 -15.12 -8.72
N SER A 180 -0.58 -15.73 -7.55
CA SER A 180 0.14 -17.00 -7.41
C SER A 180 -0.62 -18.15 -8.08
N ALA A 181 -1.95 -18.20 -7.92
CA ALA A 181 -2.80 -19.19 -8.59
C ALA A 181 -2.69 -19.08 -10.11
N HIS A 182 -2.73 -17.86 -10.64
CA HIS A 182 -2.59 -17.57 -12.07
C HIS A 182 -1.23 -18.03 -12.60
N HIS A 183 -0.13 -17.69 -11.91
CA HIS A 183 1.21 -18.15 -12.26
C HIS A 183 1.31 -19.68 -12.30
N HIS A 184 0.85 -20.36 -11.25
CA HIS A 184 0.89 -21.83 -11.19
C HIS A 184 0.03 -22.49 -12.27
N TYR A 185 -1.14 -21.93 -12.55
CA TYR A 185 -2.02 -22.47 -13.60
C TYR A 185 -1.44 -22.26 -15.00
N SER A 186 -0.79 -21.11 -15.24
CA SER A 186 -0.03 -20.86 -16.48
C SER A 186 1.08 -21.89 -16.67
N GLN A 187 1.86 -22.20 -15.62
CA GLN A 187 2.89 -23.25 -15.68
C GLN A 187 2.29 -24.63 -16.01
N ALA A 188 1.14 -24.96 -15.42
CA ALA A 188 0.44 -26.21 -15.75
C ALA A 188 -0.02 -26.24 -17.22
N MET A 189 -0.46 -25.10 -17.76
CA MET A 189 -0.85 -24.95 -19.16
C MET A 189 0.35 -25.08 -20.10
N ASP A 190 1.46 -24.42 -19.82
CA ASP A 190 2.68 -24.48 -20.64
C ASP A 190 3.20 -25.92 -20.75
N LEU A 191 3.16 -26.68 -19.64
CA LEU A 191 3.53 -28.10 -19.63
C LEU A 191 2.55 -28.94 -20.46
N VAL A 192 1.24 -28.74 -20.32
CA VAL A 192 0.23 -29.46 -21.11
C VAL A 192 0.35 -29.13 -22.60
N ASP A 193 0.48 -27.85 -22.95
CA ASP A 193 0.65 -27.40 -24.32
C ASP A 193 1.92 -27.98 -24.93
N SER A 194 3.03 -28.01 -24.18
CA SER A 194 4.25 -28.64 -24.66
C SER A 194 4.01 -30.07 -25.16
N ILE A 195 3.15 -30.85 -24.50
CA ILE A 195 2.84 -32.25 -24.87
C ILE A 195 1.77 -32.31 -25.97
N CYS A 196 0.73 -31.49 -25.87
CA CYS A 196 -0.47 -31.54 -26.71
C CYS A 196 -0.39 -30.68 -27.97
N SER A 197 0.63 -29.84 -28.13
CA SER A 197 0.67 -28.84 -29.19
C SER A 197 0.69 -29.49 -30.58
N PRO A 198 -0.24 -29.13 -31.49
CA PRO A 198 -0.30 -29.69 -32.83
C PRO A 198 0.91 -29.31 -33.69
N THR A 199 1.70 -28.31 -33.27
CA THR A 199 2.95 -27.90 -33.95
C THR A 199 4.16 -28.73 -33.55
N ARG A 200 4.08 -29.57 -32.51
CA ARG A 200 5.10 -30.61 -32.31
C ARG A 200 5.02 -31.56 -33.49
N GLY A 201 6.06 -31.53 -34.34
CA GLY A 201 6.14 -32.39 -35.51
C GLY A 201 5.86 -33.85 -35.12
N ILE A 202 5.13 -34.55 -35.98
CA ILE A 202 4.72 -35.96 -35.80
C ILE A 202 5.88 -36.84 -35.32
N PHE A 203 7.10 -36.54 -35.78
CA PHE A 203 8.35 -37.20 -35.36
C PHE A 203 8.71 -37.01 -33.87
N ALA A 204 8.55 -35.82 -33.30
CA ALA A 204 8.83 -35.55 -31.89
C ALA A 204 7.78 -36.18 -30.96
N ALA A 205 6.52 -36.25 -31.41
CA ALA A 205 5.45 -36.91 -30.68
C ALA A 205 5.60 -38.45 -30.66
N MET A 206 6.14 -39.02 -31.75
CA MET A 206 6.29 -40.47 -31.94
C MET A 206 7.60 -41.03 -31.35
N MET A 207 8.66 -40.23 -31.24
CA MET A 207 9.96 -40.63 -30.66
C MET A 207 10.13 -40.22 -29.19
N GLY A 208 9.17 -39.48 -28.60
CA GLY A 208 9.22 -39.10 -27.20
C GLY A 208 8.99 -40.29 -26.28
N ASP A 209 9.91 -40.53 -25.35
CA ASP A 209 9.77 -41.53 -24.29
C ASP A 209 8.44 -41.34 -23.54
N GLU A 210 7.60 -42.37 -23.52
CA GLU A 210 6.30 -42.35 -22.82
C GLU A 210 6.46 -42.06 -21.33
N GLN A 211 7.57 -42.50 -20.72
CA GLN A 211 7.89 -42.19 -19.33
C GLN A 211 8.14 -40.69 -19.12
N SER A 212 8.76 -40.02 -20.11
CA SER A 212 8.94 -38.57 -20.09
C SER A 212 7.60 -37.84 -20.19
N LYS A 213 6.67 -38.30 -21.04
CA LYS A 213 5.34 -37.68 -21.18
C LYS A 213 4.52 -37.83 -19.91
N GLU A 214 4.50 -39.04 -19.32
CA GLU A 214 3.82 -39.29 -18.06
C GLU A 214 4.32 -38.34 -16.96
N GLN A 215 5.65 -38.18 -16.86
CA GLN A 215 6.25 -37.28 -15.89
C GLN A 215 5.84 -35.81 -16.12
N THR A 216 5.79 -35.34 -17.38
CA THR A 216 5.36 -33.97 -17.69
C THR A 216 3.89 -33.73 -17.35
N TYR A 217 2.98 -34.67 -17.63
CA TYR A 217 1.58 -34.54 -17.20
C TYR A 217 1.42 -34.58 -15.68
N ARG A 218 2.20 -35.43 -15.00
CA ARG A 218 2.22 -35.49 -13.53
C ARG A 218 2.67 -34.16 -12.93
N GLU A 219 3.70 -33.56 -13.51
CA GLU A 219 4.19 -32.24 -13.10
C GLU A 219 3.15 -31.15 -13.33
N ALA A 220 2.49 -31.13 -14.50
CA ALA A 220 1.38 -30.22 -14.78
C ALA A 220 0.25 -30.37 -13.75
N GLY A 221 -0.10 -31.61 -13.38
CA GLY A 221 -1.06 -31.89 -12.33
C GLY A 221 -0.65 -31.35 -10.96
N ASN A 222 0.63 -31.41 -10.61
CA ASN A 222 1.16 -30.82 -9.38
C ASN A 222 1.06 -29.28 -9.37
N TRP A 223 1.37 -28.63 -10.48
CA TRP A 223 1.19 -27.18 -10.63
C TRP A 223 -0.28 -26.76 -10.52
N ALA A 224 -1.18 -27.50 -11.16
CA ALA A 224 -2.63 -27.28 -11.03
C ALA A 224 -3.13 -27.42 -9.59
N LYS A 225 -2.63 -28.38 -8.81
CA LYS A 225 -2.95 -28.49 -7.37
C LYS A 225 -2.47 -27.29 -6.56
N LYS A 226 -1.26 -26.79 -6.83
CA LYS A 226 -0.77 -25.54 -6.20
C LYS A 226 -1.66 -24.35 -6.55
N ALA A 227 -2.06 -24.23 -7.82
CA ALA A 227 -2.98 -23.20 -8.27
C ALA A 227 -4.32 -23.27 -7.52
N GLN A 228 -4.90 -24.46 -7.42
CA GLN A 228 -6.15 -24.70 -6.68
C GLN A 228 -6.05 -24.30 -5.21
N PHE A 229 -4.94 -24.64 -4.55
CA PHE A 229 -4.71 -24.26 -3.15
C PHE A 229 -4.69 -22.73 -2.98
N CYS A 230 -3.90 -22.03 -3.80
CA CYS A 230 -3.85 -20.56 -3.77
C CYS A 230 -5.20 -19.92 -4.08
N PHE A 231 -5.97 -20.48 -5.01
CA PHE A 231 -7.32 -20.01 -5.32
C PHE A 231 -8.29 -20.19 -4.14
N GLN A 232 -8.27 -21.35 -3.47
CA GLN A 232 -9.09 -21.60 -2.28
C GLN A 232 -8.74 -20.66 -1.13
N GLU A 233 -7.45 -20.41 -0.91
CA GLU A 233 -6.99 -19.44 0.08
C GLU A 233 -7.52 -18.04 -0.23
N SER A 234 -7.49 -17.61 -1.50
CA SER A 234 -8.07 -16.35 -1.92
C SER A 234 -9.57 -16.26 -1.62
N LEU A 235 -10.32 -17.35 -1.83
CA LEU A 235 -11.75 -17.38 -1.53
C LEU A 235 -12.03 -17.34 -0.03
N SER A 236 -11.25 -18.07 0.77
CA SER A 236 -11.42 -18.13 2.23
C SER A 236 -11.15 -16.77 2.88
N VAL A 237 -10.11 -16.07 2.44
CA VAL A 237 -9.78 -14.73 2.97
C VAL A 237 -10.86 -13.70 2.63
N LEU A 238 -11.54 -13.85 1.49
CA LEU A 238 -12.60 -12.94 1.05
C LEU A 238 -13.99 -13.34 1.54
N GLU A 239 -14.15 -14.51 2.16
CA GLU A 239 -15.44 -15.00 2.65
C GLU A 239 -16.16 -14.03 3.61
N PRO A 240 -15.48 -13.32 4.53
CA PRO A 240 -16.11 -12.33 5.40
C PRO A 240 -16.53 -11.04 4.69
N HIS A 241 -16.07 -10.80 3.46
CA HIS A 241 -16.20 -9.54 2.72
C HIS A 241 -16.89 -9.73 1.37
N GLN A 242 -17.85 -10.66 1.31
CA GLN A 242 -18.54 -11.01 0.06
C GLN A 242 -19.41 -9.87 -0.49
N ASP A 243 -19.95 -9.03 0.38
CA ASP A 243 -20.70 -7.83 0.02
C ASP A 243 -19.87 -6.87 -0.84
N VAL A 244 -18.58 -6.74 -0.55
CA VAL A 244 -17.65 -5.94 -1.36
C VAL A 244 -17.40 -6.60 -2.71
N LEU A 245 -17.30 -7.94 -2.75
CA LEU A 245 -17.10 -8.72 -3.97
C LEU A 245 -18.33 -8.77 -4.89
N GLU A 246 -19.54 -8.77 -4.35
CA GLU A 246 -20.79 -8.86 -5.13
C GLU A 246 -20.94 -7.70 -6.13
N THR A 247 -20.26 -6.59 -5.88
CA THR A 247 -20.16 -5.46 -6.82
C THR A 247 -19.33 -5.79 -8.07
N VAL A 248 -18.49 -6.83 -8.02
CA VAL A 248 -17.55 -7.22 -9.07
C VAL A 248 -17.74 -8.69 -9.46
N ARG A 249 -18.62 -8.91 -10.45
CA ARG A 249 -18.71 -10.14 -11.26
C ARG A 249 -18.84 -11.44 -10.45
N SER A 250 -19.97 -11.61 -9.77
CA SER A 250 -20.37 -12.86 -9.09
C SER A 250 -20.21 -14.10 -9.96
N ASP A 251 -20.53 -13.98 -11.24
CA ASP A 251 -20.64 -15.11 -12.15
C ASP A 251 -19.29 -15.84 -12.31
N ASP A 252 -18.19 -15.12 -12.60
CA ASP A 252 -16.89 -15.74 -12.83
C ASP A 252 -16.36 -16.50 -11.60
N ARG A 253 -16.59 -15.95 -10.40
CA ARG A 253 -16.28 -16.61 -9.14
C ARG A 253 -17.04 -17.94 -9.02
N GLU A 254 -18.35 -17.93 -9.24
CA GLU A 254 -19.19 -19.12 -9.15
C GLU A 254 -18.74 -20.19 -10.16
N GLN A 255 -18.45 -19.80 -11.41
CA GLN A 255 -17.99 -20.76 -12.41
C GLN A 255 -16.61 -21.34 -12.06
N LEU A 256 -15.70 -20.52 -11.51
CA LEU A 256 -14.39 -20.99 -11.05
C LEU A 256 -14.51 -21.92 -9.84
N VAL A 257 -15.41 -21.64 -8.90
CA VAL A 257 -15.70 -22.52 -7.76
C VAL A 257 -16.25 -23.86 -8.24
N GLN A 258 -17.18 -23.85 -9.19
CA GLN A 258 -17.78 -25.06 -9.73
C GLN A 258 -16.80 -25.87 -10.59
N ALA A 259 -16.01 -25.20 -11.43
CA ALA A 259 -15.09 -25.86 -12.35
C ALA A 259 -13.81 -26.33 -11.64
N GLY A 260 -13.29 -25.54 -10.70
CA GLY A 260 -11.96 -25.68 -10.11
C GLY A 260 -10.83 -25.46 -11.11
N LEU A 261 -9.59 -25.60 -10.62
CA LEU A 261 -8.33 -25.44 -11.36
C LEU A 261 -7.58 -26.78 -11.54
N LEU A 262 -8.30 -27.92 -11.49
CA LEU A 262 -7.72 -29.27 -11.52
C LEU A 262 -7.76 -29.96 -12.90
N GLN A 263 -7.88 -29.19 -13.98
CA GLN A 263 -8.05 -29.72 -15.34
C GLN A 263 -6.81 -30.48 -15.82
N ALA A 264 -5.60 -30.02 -15.46
CA ALA A 264 -4.37 -30.76 -15.76
C ALA A 264 -4.30 -32.11 -15.01
N VAL A 265 -4.85 -32.19 -13.80
CA VAL A 265 -4.97 -33.48 -13.07
C VAL A 265 -5.91 -34.42 -13.80
N ARG A 266 -7.07 -33.92 -14.26
CA ARG A 266 -8.02 -34.71 -15.05
C ARG A 266 -7.42 -35.19 -16.38
N LEU A 267 -6.57 -34.37 -17.01
CA LEU A 267 -5.81 -34.76 -18.21
C LEU A 267 -4.82 -35.91 -17.90
N TYR A 268 -4.07 -35.82 -16.81
CA TYR A 268 -3.17 -36.91 -16.38
C TYR A 268 -3.95 -38.21 -16.12
N GLU A 269 -5.06 -38.14 -15.39
CA GLU A 269 -5.92 -39.29 -15.09
C GLU A 269 -6.52 -39.90 -16.36
N LEU A 270 -6.91 -39.08 -17.34
CA LEU A 270 -7.42 -39.54 -18.62
C LEU A 270 -6.37 -40.29 -19.44
N MET A 271 -5.12 -39.81 -19.42
CA MET A 271 -4.03 -40.38 -20.22
C MET A 271 -3.37 -41.61 -19.57
N TYR A 272 -3.25 -41.62 -18.23
CA TYR A 272 -2.45 -42.63 -17.51
C TYR A 272 -3.21 -43.33 -16.35
N GLY A 273 -4.49 -43.02 -16.12
CA GLY A 273 -5.29 -43.57 -15.02
C GLY A 273 -5.81 -45.01 -15.19
N GLY A 274 -5.29 -45.77 -16.16
CA GLY A 274 -5.51 -47.21 -16.29
C GLY A 274 -6.88 -47.67 -16.82
N LYS A 275 -7.80 -46.78 -17.18
CA LYS A 275 -9.02 -47.17 -17.91
C LYS A 275 -8.67 -47.36 -19.39
N ALA A 276 -8.89 -48.57 -19.90
CA ALA A 276 -8.47 -49.03 -21.21
C ALA A 276 -8.72 -47.99 -22.32
N LEU A 277 -7.68 -47.75 -23.12
CA LEU A 277 -7.62 -46.87 -24.29
C LEU A 277 -8.75 -47.18 -25.30
N SER A 278 -9.95 -46.70 -25.02
CA SER A 278 -11.08 -46.75 -25.95
C SER A 278 -10.94 -45.65 -27.00
N PHE A 279 -11.39 -45.92 -28.22
CA PHE A 279 -11.61 -44.91 -29.26
C PHE A 279 -12.28 -43.64 -28.66
N GLY A 280 -11.69 -42.45 -28.91
CA GLY A 280 -12.26 -41.16 -28.49
C GLY A 280 -11.41 -40.33 -27.50
N ILE A 281 -10.29 -40.85 -26.98
CA ILE A 281 -9.43 -40.11 -26.03
C ILE A 281 -8.93 -38.78 -26.62
N THR A 282 -8.55 -38.75 -27.90
CA THR A 282 -8.09 -37.52 -28.57
C THR A 282 -9.12 -36.40 -28.50
N GLN A 283 -10.41 -36.73 -28.71
CA GLN A 283 -11.49 -35.74 -28.61
C GLN A 283 -11.69 -35.27 -27.17
N GLN A 284 -11.62 -36.18 -26.20
CA GLN A 284 -11.74 -35.82 -24.78
C GLN A 284 -10.57 -34.95 -24.30
N VAL A 285 -9.34 -35.23 -24.73
CA VAL A 285 -8.16 -34.40 -24.46
C VAL A 285 -8.33 -33.01 -25.05
N GLN A 286 -8.76 -32.90 -26.31
CA GLN A 286 -9.01 -31.60 -26.94
C GLN A 286 -10.06 -30.78 -26.18
N VAL A 287 -11.16 -31.41 -25.75
CA VAL A 287 -12.19 -30.76 -24.95
C VAL A 287 -11.62 -30.30 -23.59
N MET A 288 -10.75 -31.08 -22.95
CA MET A 288 -10.11 -30.68 -21.69
C MET A 288 -9.15 -29.50 -21.86
N VAL A 289 -8.36 -29.47 -22.94
CA VAL A 289 -7.49 -28.33 -23.26
C VAL A 289 -8.31 -27.06 -23.47
N GLN A 290 -9.43 -27.16 -24.21
CA GLN A 290 -10.35 -26.03 -24.38
C GLN A 290 -10.95 -25.55 -23.04
N LYS A 291 -11.34 -26.47 -22.15
CA LYS A 291 -11.80 -26.10 -20.80
C LYS A 291 -10.69 -25.44 -19.98
N GLN A 292 -9.45 -25.90 -20.11
CA GLN A 292 -8.32 -25.31 -19.40
C GLN A 292 -8.12 -23.85 -19.80
N LEU A 293 -8.18 -23.55 -21.10
CA LEU A 293 -8.11 -22.18 -21.64
C LEU A 293 -9.26 -21.31 -21.12
N ALA A 294 -10.49 -21.80 -21.18
CA ALA A 294 -11.66 -21.05 -20.69
C ALA A 294 -11.57 -20.75 -19.19
N ILE A 295 -11.02 -21.66 -18.40
CA ILE A 295 -10.82 -21.46 -16.96
C ILE A 295 -9.70 -20.46 -16.69
N PHE A 296 -8.63 -20.46 -17.50
CA PHE A 296 -7.57 -19.47 -17.38
C PHE A 296 -8.06 -18.06 -17.69
N GLU A 297 -8.91 -17.91 -18.71
CA GLU A 297 -9.55 -16.63 -19.03
C GLU A 297 -10.39 -16.13 -17.85
N ARG A 298 -11.23 -16.99 -17.27
CA ARG A 298 -12.03 -16.66 -16.08
C ARG A 298 -11.17 -16.33 -14.86
N LEU A 299 -10.10 -17.09 -14.63
CA LEU A 299 -9.16 -16.83 -13.54
C LEU A 299 -8.50 -15.47 -13.72
N THR A 300 -8.19 -15.09 -14.96
CA THR A 300 -7.64 -13.77 -15.31
C THR A 300 -8.67 -12.68 -15.03
N GLN A 301 -9.92 -12.85 -15.46
CA GLN A 301 -10.99 -11.88 -15.21
C GLN A 301 -11.26 -11.70 -13.70
N PHE A 302 -11.28 -12.79 -12.94
CA PHE A 302 -11.42 -12.75 -11.49
C PHE A 302 -10.22 -12.08 -10.81
N ALA A 303 -8.99 -12.33 -11.27
CA ALA A 303 -7.80 -11.66 -10.75
C ALA A 303 -7.82 -10.14 -10.98
N VAL A 304 -8.28 -9.70 -12.17
CA VAL A 304 -8.51 -8.28 -12.47
C VAL A 304 -9.57 -7.69 -11.53
N GLY A 305 -10.69 -8.40 -11.33
CA GLY A 305 -11.73 -7.97 -10.39
C GLY A 305 -11.22 -7.79 -8.96
N ILE A 306 -10.43 -8.74 -8.44
CA ILE A 306 -9.78 -8.61 -7.13
C ILE A 306 -8.83 -7.40 -7.10
N GLN A 307 -8.06 -7.18 -8.16
CA GLN A 307 -7.14 -6.05 -8.24
C GLN A 307 -7.89 -4.71 -8.18
N ASP A 308 -8.96 -4.56 -8.94
CA ASP A 308 -9.79 -3.35 -8.95
C ASP A 308 -10.45 -3.12 -7.58
N CYS A 309 -10.99 -4.16 -6.94
CA CYS A 309 -11.50 -4.08 -5.57
C CYS A 309 -10.41 -3.67 -4.58
N THR A 310 -9.20 -4.21 -4.73
CA THR A 310 -8.07 -3.88 -3.84
C THR A 310 -7.74 -2.39 -3.93
N ILE A 311 -7.67 -1.84 -5.14
CA ILE A 311 -7.41 -0.40 -5.37
C ILE A 311 -8.52 0.44 -4.72
N ASN A 312 -9.79 0.05 -4.90
CA ASN A 312 -10.91 0.74 -4.26
C ASN A 312 -10.84 0.68 -2.73
N CYS A 313 -10.52 -0.48 -2.14
CA CYS A 313 -10.36 -0.64 -0.70
C CYS A 313 -9.21 0.23 -0.17
N GLU A 314 -8.05 0.24 -0.86
CA GLU A 314 -6.92 1.11 -0.53
C GLU A 314 -7.34 2.60 -0.52
N SER A 315 -8.16 3.04 -1.48
CA SER A 315 -8.73 4.41 -1.51
C SER A 315 -9.68 4.68 -0.35
N VAL A 316 -10.63 3.77 -0.08
CA VAL A 316 -11.59 3.89 1.03
C VAL A 316 -10.86 3.95 2.38
N GLN A 317 -9.81 3.14 2.56
CA GLN A 317 -8.97 3.17 3.76
C GLN A 317 -8.26 4.52 3.92
N GLN A 318 -7.73 5.10 2.84
CA GLN A 318 -7.11 6.44 2.88
C GLN A 318 -8.11 7.52 3.26
N ASP A 319 -9.33 7.50 2.69
CA ASP A 319 -10.39 8.43 3.02
C ASP A 319 -10.84 8.28 4.48
N ALA A 320 -11.02 7.05 4.95
CA ALA A 320 -11.37 6.76 6.34
C ALA A 320 -10.29 7.26 7.31
N LYS A 321 -9.01 7.09 6.96
CA LYS A 321 -7.88 7.63 7.72
C LYS A 321 -7.92 9.15 7.80
N ALA A 322 -8.12 9.84 6.67
CA ALA A 322 -8.20 11.30 6.64
C ALA A 322 -9.37 11.84 7.48
N GLN A 323 -10.51 11.17 7.46
CA GLN A 323 -11.67 11.51 8.30
C GLN A 323 -11.38 11.28 9.79
N ARG A 324 -10.76 10.15 10.15
CA ARG A 324 -10.30 9.84 11.51
C ARG A 324 -9.34 10.92 12.02
N ASP A 325 -8.33 11.26 11.24
CA ASP A 325 -7.32 12.24 11.63
C ASP A 325 -7.91 13.66 11.75
N THR A 326 -8.89 14.00 10.92
CA THR A 326 -9.66 15.25 11.06
C THR A 326 -10.47 15.29 12.36
N ALA A 327 -11.16 14.21 12.70
CA ALA A 327 -11.91 14.11 13.95
C ALA A 327 -10.99 14.20 15.18
N ARG A 328 -9.83 13.52 15.13
CA ARG A 328 -8.81 13.58 16.19
C ARG A 328 -8.28 15.01 16.36
N ARG A 329 -7.95 15.71 15.28
CA ARG A 329 -7.55 17.12 15.33
C ARG A 329 -8.61 18.02 15.96
N GLN A 330 -9.88 17.82 15.61
CA GLN A 330 -10.98 18.58 16.22
C GLN A 330 -11.08 18.32 17.73
N LEU A 331 -10.99 17.06 18.15
CA LEU A 331 -11.00 16.70 19.56
C LEU A 331 -9.79 17.30 20.31
N VAL A 332 -8.57 17.15 19.77
CA VAL A 332 -7.37 17.77 20.36
C VAL A 332 -7.49 19.29 20.42
N SER A 333 -8.10 19.92 19.41
CA SER A 333 -8.34 21.37 19.46
C SER A 333 -9.24 21.75 20.62
N LEU A 334 -10.31 20.98 20.90
CA LEU A 334 -11.17 21.20 22.06
C LEU A 334 -10.41 20.99 23.37
N TRP A 335 -9.53 19.99 23.41
CA TRP A 335 -8.66 19.75 24.56
C TRP A 335 -7.64 20.87 24.80
N MET A 336 -7.21 21.61 23.78
CA MET A 336 -6.14 22.62 23.98
C MET A 336 -6.67 24.06 23.96
N LYS A 337 -7.88 24.33 23.45
CA LYS A 337 -8.47 25.68 23.35
C LYS A 337 -8.66 26.36 24.71
N GLY A 338 -8.91 25.59 25.76
CA GLY A 338 -9.03 26.09 27.13
C GLY A 338 -7.71 26.46 27.79
N ALA A 339 -6.57 25.99 27.28
CA ALA A 339 -5.25 26.26 27.86
C ALA A 339 -4.72 27.67 27.54
N HIS A 340 -5.18 28.30 26.44
CA HIS A 340 -4.65 29.60 25.99
C HIS A 340 -5.56 30.79 26.35
N GLY A 341 -6.84 30.55 26.66
CA GLY A 341 -7.80 31.62 26.98
C GLY A 341 -7.69 32.23 28.38
N SER A 342 -7.04 31.56 29.34
CA SER A 342 -6.93 32.06 30.72
C SER A 342 -5.82 33.08 30.97
N ALA A 343 -4.87 33.26 30.04
CA ALA A 343 -3.72 34.15 30.26
C ALA A 343 -4.00 35.64 29.90
N VAL A 344 -5.08 35.93 29.15
CA VAL A 344 -5.34 37.29 28.60
C VAL A 344 -6.38 38.07 29.41
N GLY A 345 -6.93 37.50 30.49
CA GLY A 345 -8.07 38.08 31.22
C GLY A 345 -7.76 38.86 32.52
N SER A 346 -6.52 38.87 33.03
CA SER A 346 -6.22 39.45 34.36
C SER A 346 -5.72 40.89 34.39
N ASP A 347 -5.58 41.57 33.23
CA ASP A 347 -5.11 42.96 33.15
C ASP A 347 -6.23 44.00 32.97
N ARG A 348 -7.47 43.69 33.37
CA ARG A 348 -8.50 44.74 33.51
C ARG A 348 -8.32 45.49 34.82
N HIS A 349 -7.39 46.45 34.74
CA HIS A 349 -7.44 47.78 35.32
C HIS A 349 -8.48 47.99 36.43
N TYR A 350 -7.98 47.88 37.66
CA TYR A 350 -8.42 48.67 38.79
C TYR A 350 -8.00 50.14 38.54
N SER A 351 -8.67 50.85 37.62
CA SER A 351 -8.57 52.31 37.55
C SER A 351 -9.58 52.88 38.53
N GLY A 352 -9.16 52.96 39.79
CA GLY A 352 -9.76 53.86 40.75
C GLY A 352 -9.40 55.30 40.38
N SER A 353 -10.42 56.11 40.17
CA SER A 353 -10.43 57.57 40.29
C SER A 353 -11.85 57.88 40.78
N GLY A 354 -12.10 58.50 41.94
CA GLY A 354 -11.38 59.65 42.50
C GLY A 354 -12.26 60.85 42.27
#